data_AF-A0A6A3GG69-F1
#
_entry.id   AF-A0A6A3GG69-F1
#
_cell.length_a   1.000
_cell.length_b   1.000
_cell.length_c   1.000
_cell.angle_alpha   90.00
_cell.angle_beta   90.00
_cell.angle_gamma   90.00
#
_symmetry.space_group_name_H-M   'P 1'
#
loop_
_entity.id
_entity.type
_entity.pdbx_description
1 polymer ?
#
loop_
_entity_poly.entity_id
_entity_poly.type
_entity_poly.pdbx_seq_one_letter_code
_entity_poly.pdbx_strand_id
1 'polypeptide(L)'
;LQALGPYKSLESFKAGYDALESAGLIDTPQAFDNSDENFGAMRLGIRGYKLKLVNSREWSDPLDSLCDSLVLEQCNESSIDAAISNHKVFVQDFSTLGQYTDSNTTTSKYAPNVVGFFCNNDASGLLLPLAIKIVDTGLTYTKEDSDGE
;
A
#
# COMPACT_ATOMS: atom_id res chain seq x y z
N LEU A 1 -25.09 21.87 3.53
CA LEU A 1 -24.49 20.52 3.47
C LEU A 1 -24.48 19.92 2.06
N GLN A 2 -25.48 20.16 1.19
CA GLN A 2 -25.46 19.74 -0.23
C GLN A 2 -24.42 20.45 -1.13
N ALA A 3 -23.78 21.52 -0.67
CA ALA A 3 -22.71 22.21 -1.42
C ALA A 3 -21.36 21.48 -1.39
N LEU A 4 -21.26 20.37 -0.64
CA LEU A 4 -20.07 19.53 -0.52
C LEU A 4 -20.24 18.22 -1.31
N GLY A 5 -20.99 18.26 -2.43
CA GLY A 5 -21.03 17.18 -3.42
C GLY A 5 -19.63 16.86 -3.96
N PRO A 6 -19.40 15.68 -4.55
CA PRO A 6 -18.14 14.96 -4.49
C PRO A 6 -16.94 15.83 -4.86
N TYR A 7 -15.88 15.72 -4.05
CA TYR A 7 -14.59 16.35 -4.31
C TYR A 7 -14.18 16.09 -5.77
N LYS A 8 -13.84 17.15 -6.49
CA LYS A 8 -13.53 17.10 -7.93
C LYS A 8 -12.05 16.83 -8.21
N SER A 9 -11.22 16.97 -7.17
CA SER A 9 -9.79 16.75 -7.21
C SER A 9 -9.25 16.45 -5.82
N LEU A 10 -8.03 15.92 -5.74
CA LEU A 10 -7.33 15.69 -4.47
C LEU A 10 -7.16 17.00 -3.68
N GLU A 11 -6.88 18.11 -4.37
CA GLU A 11 -6.74 19.44 -3.76
C GLU A 11 -8.05 19.89 -3.12
N SER A 12 -9.19 19.67 -3.79
CA SER A 12 -10.50 20.02 -3.23
C SER A 12 -10.85 19.19 -1.98
N PHE A 13 -10.34 17.96 -1.90
CA PHE A 13 -10.44 17.11 -0.70
C PHE A 13 -9.53 17.60 0.43
N LYS A 14 -8.29 17.97 0.10
CA LYS A 14 -7.29 18.46 1.06
C LYS A 14 -7.67 19.78 1.71
N ALA A 15 -8.34 20.68 0.99
CA ALA A 15 -8.71 22.02 1.46
C ALA A 15 -9.46 22.02 2.81
N GLY A 16 -10.29 21.00 3.08
CA GLY A 16 -10.97 20.87 4.36
C GLY A 16 -10.03 20.61 5.53
N TYR A 17 -8.97 19.82 5.30
CA TYR A 17 -7.96 19.51 6.30
C TYR A 17 -6.98 20.67 6.48
N ASP A 18 -6.62 21.37 5.40
CA ASP A 18 -5.77 22.57 5.48
C ASP A 18 -6.41 23.64 6.37
N ALA A 19 -7.74 23.82 6.29
CA ALA A 19 -8.46 24.75 7.15
C ALA A 19 -8.43 24.35 8.64
N LEU A 20 -8.48 23.06 8.95
CA LEU A 20 -8.40 22.55 10.32
C LEU A 20 -6.97 22.66 10.88
N GLU A 21 -5.97 22.38 10.05
CA GLU A 21 -4.55 22.52 10.38
C GLU A 21 -4.18 23.99 10.64
N SER A 22 -4.61 24.90 9.77
CA SER A 22 -4.40 26.34 9.96
C SER A 22 -5.11 26.90 11.19
N ALA A 23 -6.17 26.24 11.67
CA ALA A 23 -6.85 26.57 12.92
C ALA A 23 -6.18 25.94 14.15
N GLY A 24 -5.10 25.17 13.98
CA GLY A 24 -4.39 24.47 15.05
C GLY A 24 -5.17 23.31 15.67
N LEU A 25 -6.16 22.75 14.95
CA LEU A 25 -7.03 21.71 15.48
C LEU A 25 -6.49 20.30 15.23
N ILE A 26 -5.73 20.12 14.16
CA ILE A 26 -5.10 18.85 13.77
C ILE A 26 -3.72 19.10 13.16
N ASP A 27 -2.88 18.07 13.16
CA ASP A 27 -1.69 18.04 12.30
C ASP A 27 -2.08 17.67 10.86
N THR A 28 -1.22 17.97 9.89
CA THR A 28 -1.38 17.53 8.50
C THR A 28 -1.46 15.99 8.46
N PRO A 29 -2.55 15.39 7.94
CA PRO A 29 -2.66 13.94 7.82
C PRO A 29 -1.51 13.35 7.00
N GLN A 30 -0.84 12.35 7.54
CA GLN A 30 0.21 11.60 6.83
C GLN A 30 -0.29 11.02 5.49
N ALA A 31 -1.58 10.74 5.36
CA ALA A 31 -2.18 10.24 4.12
C ALA A 31 -2.13 11.22 2.93
N PHE A 32 -1.71 12.48 3.13
CA PHE A 32 -1.48 13.43 2.04
C PHE A 32 -0.05 13.40 1.48
N ASP A 33 0.87 12.71 2.16
CA ASP A 33 2.16 12.38 1.59
C ASP A 33 2.00 11.08 0.79
N ASN A 34 1.95 11.23 -0.54
CA ASN A 34 1.75 10.13 -1.49
C ASN A 34 3.04 9.39 -1.83
N SER A 35 4.13 9.62 -1.09
CA SER A 35 5.39 8.90 -1.29
C SER A 35 5.30 7.44 -0.85
N ASP A 36 6.08 6.60 -1.52
CA ASP A 36 6.26 5.18 -1.17
C ASP A 36 6.87 5.04 0.22
N GLU A 37 7.77 5.94 0.58
CA GLU A 37 8.43 6.03 1.88
C GLU A 37 7.41 6.24 3.00
N ASN A 38 6.51 7.22 2.85
CA ASN A 38 5.46 7.46 3.83
C ASN A 38 4.46 6.30 3.86
N PHE A 39 4.07 5.77 2.70
CA PHE A 39 3.18 4.62 2.62
C PHE A 39 3.75 3.42 3.38
N GLY A 40 5.02 3.09 3.21
CA GLY A 40 5.70 2.05 3.97
C GLY A 40 5.82 2.39 5.46
N ALA A 41 6.23 3.61 5.83
CA ALA A 41 6.36 4.05 7.22
C ALA A 41 5.04 3.94 8.02
N MET A 42 3.90 4.19 7.37
CA MET A 42 2.57 4.02 8.00
C MET A 42 2.31 2.58 8.48
N ARG A 43 3.01 1.57 7.93
CA ARG A 43 2.94 0.17 8.37
C ARG A 43 3.80 -0.14 9.59
N LEU A 44 4.68 0.77 10.00
CA LEU A 44 5.44 0.63 11.24
C LEU A 44 4.81 1.42 12.38
N GLY A 45 4.02 2.45 12.07
CA GLY A 45 3.27 3.25 13.04
C GLY A 45 1.80 2.83 13.14
N ILE A 46 0.92 3.70 12.64
CA ILE A 46 -0.54 3.69 12.88
C ILE A 46 -1.21 2.38 12.44
N ARG A 47 -0.66 1.65 11.47
CA ARG A 47 -1.25 0.43 10.87
C ARG A 47 -0.43 -0.84 11.07
N GLY A 48 0.54 -0.85 11.99
CA GLY A 48 1.58 -1.88 12.04
C GLY A 48 1.25 -3.25 12.63
N TYR A 49 0.03 -3.47 13.12
CA TYR A 49 -0.32 -4.72 13.83
C TYR A 49 -0.48 -5.97 12.95
N LYS A 50 -0.28 -5.87 11.62
CA LYS A 50 -0.51 -6.99 10.69
C LYS A 50 0.66 -7.31 9.76
N LEU A 51 1.81 -6.67 9.94
CA LEU A 51 2.98 -6.95 9.14
C LEU A 51 3.58 -8.31 9.57
N LYS A 52 3.73 -9.23 8.61
CA LYS A 52 4.32 -10.56 8.84
C LYS A 52 5.51 -10.77 7.92
N LEU A 53 6.53 -11.46 8.39
CA LEU A 53 7.65 -11.87 7.56
C LEU A 53 7.17 -12.91 6.52
N VAL A 54 7.57 -12.74 5.27
CA VAL A 54 7.31 -13.71 4.20
C VAL A 54 8.30 -14.87 4.31
N ASN A 55 7.78 -16.10 4.28
CA ASN A 55 8.61 -17.30 4.22
C ASN A 55 8.82 -17.76 2.78
N SER A 56 9.86 -18.56 2.57
CA SER A 56 10.15 -19.15 1.26
C SER A 56 8.93 -19.89 0.70
N ARG A 57 8.61 -19.61 -0.57
CA ARG A 57 7.51 -20.22 -1.36
C ARG A 57 6.08 -19.96 -0.85
N GLU A 58 5.90 -19.12 0.16
CA GLU A 58 4.56 -18.81 0.68
C GLU A 58 3.74 -17.95 -0.30
N TRP A 59 4.41 -17.06 -1.04
CA TRP A 59 3.79 -16.02 -1.87
C TRP A 59 4.36 -15.98 -3.30
N SER A 60 4.62 -17.15 -3.89
CA SER A 60 5.16 -17.27 -5.26
C SER A 60 4.41 -16.41 -6.29
N ASP A 61 3.10 -16.32 -6.16
CA ASP A 61 2.30 -15.31 -6.85
C ASP A 61 1.87 -14.23 -5.83
N PRO A 62 2.31 -12.96 -5.98
CA PRO A 62 2.93 -12.39 -7.17
C PRO A 62 4.46 -12.31 -7.15
N LEU A 63 5.12 -12.71 -6.06
CA LEU A 63 6.52 -12.35 -5.81
C LEU A 63 7.50 -12.87 -6.87
N ASP A 64 7.30 -14.09 -7.39
CA ASP A 64 8.20 -14.71 -8.36
C ASP A 64 8.15 -14.03 -9.74
N SER A 65 7.16 -13.15 -9.97
CA SER A 65 6.97 -12.42 -11.22
C SER A 65 7.58 -11.00 -11.22
N LEU A 66 8.06 -10.53 -10.06
CA LEU A 66 8.64 -9.21 -9.93
C LEU A 66 9.98 -9.12 -10.67
N CYS A 67 10.22 -7.99 -11.33
CA CYS A 67 11.48 -7.76 -12.03
C CYS A 67 12.62 -7.51 -11.03
N ASP A 68 13.84 -7.96 -11.37
CA ASP A 68 15.01 -7.79 -10.51
C ASP A 68 15.36 -6.31 -10.28
N SER A 69 15.04 -5.41 -11.23
CA SER A 69 15.26 -3.97 -11.06
C SER A 69 14.41 -3.36 -9.95
N LEU A 70 13.12 -3.72 -9.90
CA LEU A 70 12.21 -3.31 -8.83
C LEU A 70 12.69 -3.86 -7.49
N VAL A 71 13.09 -5.14 -7.45
CA VAL A 71 13.58 -5.76 -6.21
C VAL A 71 14.87 -5.08 -5.74
N LEU A 72 15.80 -4.77 -6.64
CA LEU A 72 17.01 -4.05 -6.29
C LEU A 72 16.69 -2.67 -5.71
N GLU A 73 15.77 -1.93 -6.33
CA GLU A 73 15.37 -0.61 -5.85
C GLU A 73 14.67 -0.67 -4.47
N GLN A 74 13.71 -1.59 -4.30
CA GLN A 74 12.85 -1.64 -3.12
C GLN A 74 13.48 -2.42 -1.95
N CYS A 75 14.31 -3.41 -2.22
CA CYS A 75 14.90 -4.30 -1.21
C CYS A 75 16.40 -4.11 -1.00
N ASN A 76 17.10 -3.45 -1.93
CA ASN A 76 18.56 -3.48 -2.02
C ASN A 76 19.09 -4.93 -2.09
N GLU A 77 18.50 -5.72 -2.99
CA GLU A 77 18.81 -7.14 -3.20
C GLU A 77 18.79 -7.50 -4.68
N SER A 78 19.55 -8.52 -5.08
CA SER A 78 19.68 -8.90 -6.49
C SER A 78 18.48 -9.64 -7.07
N SER A 79 17.64 -10.24 -6.22
CA SER A 79 16.45 -10.99 -6.62
C SER A 79 15.49 -11.17 -5.45
N ILE A 80 14.23 -11.53 -5.75
CA ILE A 80 13.21 -11.73 -4.73
C ILE A 80 13.53 -12.89 -3.79
N ASP A 81 14.12 -13.97 -4.32
CA ASP A 81 14.59 -15.10 -3.52
C ASP A 81 15.67 -14.68 -2.52
N ALA A 82 16.61 -13.82 -2.95
CA ALA A 82 17.65 -13.29 -2.06
C ALA A 82 17.02 -12.45 -0.94
N ALA A 83 16.09 -11.55 -1.28
CA ALA A 83 15.38 -10.71 -0.32
C ALA A 83 14.57 -11.54 0.70
N ILE A 84 13.88 -12.60 0.26
CA ILE A 84 13.16 -13.52 1.17
C ILE A 84 14.15 -14.27 2.07
N SER A 85 15.26 -14.77 1.50
CA SER A 85 16.28 -15.51 2.27
C SER A 85 16.96 -14.64 3.34
N ASN A 86 17.10 -13.35 3.06
CA ASN A 86 17.66 -12.35 3.98
C ASN A 86 16.60 -11.71 4.90
N HIS A 87 15.37 -12.27 4.94
CA HIS A 87 14.28 -11.81 5.79
C HIS A 87 13.90 -10.34 5.60
N LYS A 88 13.98 -9.84 4.35
CA LYS A 88 13.66 -8.46 4.02
C LYS A 88 12.21 -8.27 3.57
N VAL A 89 11.51 -9.34 3.16
CA VAL A 89 10.17 -9.23 2.59
C VAL A 89 9.09 -9.47 3.64
N PHE A 90 8.11 -8.58 3.67
CA PHE A 90 6.99 -8.59 4.60
C PHE A 90 5.67 -8.52 3.85
N VAL A 91 4.60 -9.03 4.47
CA VAL A 91 3.24 -9.04 3.92
C VAL A 91 2.25 -8.46 4.92
N GLN A 92 1.27 -7.70 4.42
CA GLN A 92 0.01 -7.40 5.08
C GLN A 92 -1.14 -8.00 4.28
N ASP A 93 -1.74 -9.03 4.85
CA ASP A 93 -2.83 -9.77 4.23
C ASP A 93 -4.20 -9.26 4.69
N PHE A 94 -4.93 -8.65 3.75
CA PHE A 94 -6.33 -8.25 3.88
C PHE A 94 -7.23 -8.97 2.87
N SER A 95 -6.80 -10.14 2.36
CA SER A 95 -7.54 -10.96 1.39
C SER A 95 -8.94 -11.35 1.86
N THR A 96 -9.14 -11.47 3.18
CA THR A 96 -10.44 -11.83 3.74
C THR A 96 -11.40 -10.65 3.83
N LEU A 97 -10.97 -9.40 3.62
CA LEU A 97 -11.84 -8.23 3.79
C LEU A 97 -12.97 -8.16 2.76
N GLY A 98 -12.78 -8.77 1.58
CA GLY A 98 -13.81 -8.83 0.54
C GLY A 98 -15.12 -9.46 1.02
N GLN A 99 -15.07 -10.35 2.02
CA GLN A 99 -16.25 -10.98 2.62
C GLN A 99 -17.21 -9.99 3.29
N TYR A 100 -16.74 -8.78 3.61
CA TYR A 100 -17.56 -7.73 4.22
C TYR A 100 -18.26 -6.84 3.19
N THR A 101 -18.09 -7.10 1.90
CA THR A 101 -18.82 -6.40 0.84
C THR A 101 -20.28 -6.83 0.84
N ASP A 102 -21.19 -5.89 1.09
CA ASP A 102 -22.63 -6.13 0.95
C ASP A 102 -22.99 -6.22 -0.53
N SER A 103 -23.39 -7.42 -0.96
CA SER A 103 -23.76 -7.75 -2.34
C SER A 103 -24.86 -6.84 -2.90
N ASN A 104 -25.69 -6.23 -2.05
CA ASN A 104 -26.77 -5.33 -2.46
C ASN A 104 -26.29 -3.90 -2.74
N THR A 105 -25.05 -3.56 -2.39
CA THR A 105 -24.50 -2.19 -2.52
C THR A 105 -23.27 -2.11 -3.41
N THR A 106 -22.90 -3.19 -4.08
CA THR A 106 -21.68 -3.32 -4.92
C THR A 106 -21.58 -2.27 -6.03
N THR A 107 -22.70 -1.71 -6.48
CA THR A 107 -22.74 -0.61 -7.46
C THR A 107 -22.39 0.76 -6.86
N SER A 108 -22.26 0.87 -5.54
CA SER A 108 -22.06 2.13 -4.80
C SER A 108 -20.99 2.07 -3.71
N LYS A 109 -20.62 0.86 -3.25
CA LYS A 109 -19.59 0.62 -2.24
C LYS A 109 -18.80 -0.63 -2.59
N TYR A 110 -17.48 -0.56 -2.42
CA TYR A 110 -16.57 -1.65 -2.67
C TYR A 110 -15.54 -1.71 -1.54
N ALA A 111 -15.33 -2.90 -0.97
CA ALA A 111 -14.25 -3.16 -0.02
C ALA A 111 -13.24 -4.10 -0.69
N PRO A 112 -12.08 -3.60 -1.12
CA PRO A 112 -11.12 -4.41 -1.84
C PRO A 112 -10.48 -5.44 -0.91
N ASN A 113 -10.29 -6.66 -1.41
CA ASN A 113 -9.47 -7.67 -0.78
C ASN A 113 -8.03 -7.60 -1.29
N VAL A 114 -7.14 -7.07 -0.45
CA VAL A 114 -5.80 -6.68 -0.89
C VAL A 114 -4.75 -7.46 -0.11
N VAL A 115 -3.67 -7.84 -0.78
CA VAL A 115 -2.45 -8.30 -0.13
C VAL A 115 -1.32 -7.35 -0.52
N GLY A 116 -0.75 -6.67 0.47
CA GLY A 116 0.36 -5.73 0.27
C GLY A 116 1.68 -6.34 0.71
N PHE A 117 2.70 -6.25 -0.14
CA PHE A 117 4.06 -6.69 0.11
C PHE A 117 4.97 -5.49 0.30
N PHE A 118 5.91 -5.61 1.23
CA PHE A 118 6.84 -4.56 1.61
C PHE A 118 8.24 -5.13 1.75
N CYS A 119 9.25 -4.30 1.55
CA CYS A 119 10.63 -4.70 1.71
C CYS A 119 11.37 -3.76 2.65
N ASN A 120 12.16 -4.33 3.57
CA ASN A 120 13.10 -3.56 4.38
C ASN A 120 14.37 -3.29 3.58
N ASN A 121 14.48 -2.07 3.04
CA ASN A 121 15.67 -1.62 2.34
C ASN A 121 16.71 -1.15 3.36
N ASP A 122 17.78 -1.92 3.52
CA ASP A 122 18.84 -1.64 4.49
C ASP A 122 19.80 -0.53 4.06
N ALA A 123 19.88 -0.19 2.77
CA ALA A 123 20.66 0.94 2.29
C ALA A 123 20.02 2.28 2.66
N SER A 124 18.68 2.39 2.56
CA SER A 124 17.94 3.60 2.94
C SER A 124 17.43 3.57 4.39
N GLY A 125 17.35 2.40 5.01
CA GLY A 125 16.75 2.20 6.34
C GLY A 125 15.22 2.33 6.33
N LEU A 126 14.59 2.16 5.17
CA LEU A 126 13.16 2.35 4.98
C LEU A 126 12.45 1.02 4.71
N LEU A 127 11.22 0.91 5.21
CA LEU A 127 10.28 -0.10 4.73
C LEU A 127 9.58 0.49 3.50
N LEU A 128 9.74 -0.14 2.34
CA LEU A 128 9.18 0.35 1.08
C LEU A 128 8.13 -0.63 0.51
N PRO A 129 7.09 -0.16 -0.18
CA PRO A 129 6.15 -1.02 -0.88
C PRO A 129 6.82 -1.76 -2.03
N LEU A 130 6.51 -3.05 -2.16
CA LEU A 130 7.05 -3.91 -3.21
C LEU A 130 5.98 -4.25 -4.24
N ALA A 131 4.81 -4.70 -3.79
CA ALA A 131 3.70 -5.06 -4.65
C ALA A 131 2.37 -5.01 -3.90
N ILE A 132 1.27 -4.79 -4.61
CA ILE A 132 -0.10 -4.78 -4.09
C ILE A 132 -0.96 -5.64 -5.00
N LYS A 133 -1.43 -6.77 -4.47
CA LYS A 133 -2.34 -7.67 -5.19
C LYS A 133 -3.79 -7.39 -4.80
N ILE A 134 -4.64 -7.13 -5.79
CA ILE A 134 -6.09 -7.13 -5.63
C ILE A 134 -6.58 -8.54 -5.92
N VAL A 135 -6.98 -9.27 -4.88
CA VAL A 135 -7.22 -10.70 -4.95
C VAL A 135 -8.39 -11.04 -5.87
N ASP A 136 -9.47 -10.25 -5.86
CA ASP A 136 -10.66 -10.47 -6.69
C ASP A 136 -10.39 -10.32 -8.20
N THR A 137 -9.48 -9.43 -8.58
CA THR A 137 -9.17 -9.16 -10.00
C THR A 137 -7.97 -9.95 -10.49
N GLY A 138 -7.16 -10.49 -9.58
CA GLY A 138 -5.88 -11.12 -9.88
C GLY A 138 -4.78 -10.13 -10.30
N LEU A 139 -5.09 -8.82 -10.32
CA LEU A 139 -4.13 -7.78 -10.70
C LEU A 139 -3.12 -7.55 -9.58
N THR A 140 -1.88 -7.34 -9.98
CA THR A 140 -0.79 -6.94 -9.08
C THR A 140 -0.24 -5.63 -9.58
N TYR A 141 -0.17 -4.66 -8.67
CA TYR A 141 0.38 -3.34 -8.88
C TYR A 141 1.71 -3.20 -8.17
N THR A 142 2.57 -2.39 -8.73
CA THR A 142 3.92 -2.03 -8.29
C THR A 142 4.12 -0.53 -8.54
N LYS A 143 5.28 0.01 -8.18
CA LYS A 143 5.62 1.39 -8.53
C LYS A 143 6.00 1.59 -10.00
N GLU A 144 6.16 0.51 -10.76
CA GLU A 144 6.48 0.59 -12.20
C GLU A 144 5.23 0.82 -13.05
N ASP A 145 4.05 0.58 -12.49
CA ASP A 145 2.76 0.86 -13.12
C ASP A 145 2.52 2.38 -13.25
N SER A 146 1.90 2.80 -14.34
CA SER A 146 1.64 4.21 -14.60
C SER A 146 0.32 4.70 -13.99
N ASP A 147 0.21 6.02 -13.80
CA ASP A 147 -1.00 6.64 -13.28
C ASP A 147 -2.23 6.28 -14.14
N GLY A 148 -3.18 5.53 -13.56
CA GLY A 148 -4.46 5.19 -14.19
C GLY A 148 -4.53 3.79 -14.83
N GLU A 149 -3.51 2.96 -14.66
CA GLU A 149 -3.54 1.51 -14.96
C GLU A 149 -4.17 0.67 -13.83
#